data_AF-A0AAI8ZVD4-F1
#
_entry.id   AF-A0AAI8ZVD4-F1
#
_cell.length_a   1.000
_cell.length_b   1.000
_cell.length_c   1.000
_cell.angle_alpha   90.00
_cell.angle_beta   90.00
_cell.angle_gamma   90.00
#
_symmetry.space_group_name_H-M   'P 1'
#
loop_
_entity.id
_entity.type
_entity.pdbx_description
1 polymer ?
#
loop_
_entity_poly.entity_id
_entity_poly.type
_entity_poly.pdbx_seq_one_letter_code
_entity_poly.pdbx_strand_id
1 'polypeptide(L)'
;MFGIFPGDIPIKEYDEIVLPSSIMIDEFKESFNLPLAYWSVENYKASWRESIEFGLQNCNYAALAVSMYEPDYTNFVFTWVLYFEGKDIFVQNKILFLDECPGFMPDKINDYVQKRETHDEDGRKISEWSTDLKSVIDFYNSLK
;
A
#
# COMPACT_ATOMS: atom_id res chain seq x y z
N MET A 1 3.38 11.82 -11.00
CA MET A 1 4.27 11.44 -9.90
C MET A 1 3.56 10.45 -9.02
N PHE A 2 4.28 9.43 -8.55
CA PHE A 2 3.75 8.44 -7.61
C PHE A 2 4.59 8.44 -6.33
N GLY A 3 3.96 8.23 -5.18
CA GLY A 3 4.68 7.94 -3.94
C GLY A 3 3.86 8.08 -2.68
N ILE A 4 4.39 7.53 -1.59
CA ILE A 4 3.90 7.73 -0.23
C ILE A 4 4.92 8.60 0.52
N PHE A 5 4.41 9.66 1.16
CA PHE A 5 5.19 10.70 1.82
C PHE A 5 4.79 10.78 3.29
N PRO A 6 5.52 10.08 4.18
CA PRO A 6 5.39 10.27 5.61
C PRO A 6 5.86 11.67 6.01
N GLY A 7 5.16 12.31 6.95
CA GLY A 7 5.60 13.56 7.56
C GLY A 7 6.75 13.37 8.55
N ASP A 8 7.09 14.44 9.26
CA ASP A 8 8.26 14.44 10.16
C ASP A 8 7.90 14.21 11.64
N ILE A 9 6.68 14.58 12.06
CA ILE A 9 6.29 14.66 13.47
C ILE A 9 5.17 13.66 13.74
N PRO A 10 5.43 12.59 14.51
CA PRO A 10 4.37 11.73 15.00
C PRO A 10 3.41 12.50 15.91
N ILE A 11 2.12 12.18 15.81
CA ILE A 11 1.07 12.73 16.65
C ILE A 11 0.38 11.61 17.43
N LYS A 12 -0.31 11.97 18.50
CA LYS A 12 -1.20 11.06 19.21
C LYS A 12 -2.62 11.24 18.70
N GLU A 13 -3.21 10.18 18.15
CA GLU A 13 -4.59 10.15 17.64
C GLU A 13 -5.28 8.87 18.13
N TYR A 14 -6.50 8.98 18.68
CA TYR A 14 -7.25 7.84 19.25
C TYR A 14 -6.43 6.94 20.20
N ASP A 15 -5.61 7.56 21.06
CA ASP A 15 -4.67 6.89 21.96
C ASP A 15 -3.51 6.12 21.32
N GLU A 16 -3.33 6.22 20.01
CA GLU A 16 -2.22 5.65 19.26
C GLU A 16 -1.21 6.71 18.80
N ILE A 17 0.07 6.35 18.69
CA ILE A 17 1.08 7.16 18.02
C ILE A 17 1.08 6.84 16.53
N VAL A 18 0.79 7.85 15.73
CA VAL A 18 0.69 7.74 14.28
C VAL A 18 1.54 8.81 13.59
N LEU A 19 1.95 8.57 12.36
CA LEU A 19 2.65 9.55 11.53
C LEU A 19 1.75 10.05 10.40
N PRO A 20 1.36 11.33 10.41
CA PRO A 20 0.62 11.94 9.31
C PRO A 20 1.38 11.80 8.00
N SER A 21 0.70 11.25 7.00
CA SER A 21 1.29 10.83 5.74
C SER A 21 0.33 11.14 4.59
N SER A 22 0.83 11.09 3.36
CA SER A 22 -0.03 11.18 2.17
C SER A 22 0.47 10.31 1.04
N ILE A 23 -0.44 9.83 0.21
CA ILE A 23 -0.14 9.23 -1.09
C ILE A 23 -0.40 10.26 -2.17
N MET A 24 0.44 10.27 -3.20
CA MET A 24 0.22 11.02 -4.43
C MET A 24 0.21 10.07 -5.63
N ILE A 25 -0.80 10.22 -6.49
CA ILE A 25 -0.98 9.47 -7.73
C ILE A 25 -1.32 10.50 -8.81
N ASP A 26 -0.29 11.01 -9.46
CA ASP A 26 -0.36 12.18 -10.34
C ASP A 26 -1.03 13.38 -9.66
N GLU A 27 -2.21 13.80 -10.13
CA GLU A 27 -2.96 14.93 -9.57
C GLU A 27 -3.75 14.54 -8.31
N PHE A 28 -3.93 13.24 -8.07
CA PHE A 28 -4.66 12.77 -6.90
C PHE A 28 -3.75 12.77 -5.66
N LYS A 29 -4.31 13.22 -4.53
CA LYS A 29 -3.65 13.18 -3.23
C LYS A 29 -4.65 12.79 -2.15
N GLU A 30 -4.25 11.87 -1.29
CA GLU A 30 -5.01 11.46 -0.11
C GLU A 30 -4.10 11.44 1.12
N SER A 31 -4.62 11.95 2.24
CA SER A 31 -3.92 11.95 3.53
C SER A 31 -4.39 10.78 4.38
N PHE A 32 -3.46 10.18 5.13
CA PHE A 32 -3.74 9.11 6.09
C PHE A 32 -2.70 9.14 7.21
N ASN A 33 -2.91 8.34 8.25
CA ASN A 33 -2.02 8.26 9.40
C ASN A 33 -1.40 6.86 9.46
N LEU A 34 -0.07 6.79 9.42
CA LEU A 34 0.66 5.52 9.55
C LEU A 34 0.76 5.15 11.04
N PRO A 35 0.16 4.05 11.49
CA PRO A 35 0.34 3.58 12.85
C PRO A 35 1.77 3.12 13.09
N LEU A 36 2.35 3.58 14.20
CA LEU A 36 3.74 3.30 14.58
C LEU A 36 3.87 2.33 15.76
N ALA A 37 2.76 1.71 16.20
CA ALA A 37 2.76 0.79 17.33
C ALA A 37 3.55 -0.50 17.07
N TYR A 38 3.60 -0.96 15.81
CA TYR A 38 4.28 -2.19 15.42
C TYR A 38 5.41 -1.94 14.40
N TRP A 39 5.10 -1.27 13.29
CA TRP A 39 6.10 -0.90 12.29
C TRP A 39 6.63 0.52 12.51
N SER A 40 7.95 0.67 12.44
CA SER A 40 8.56 1.98 12.21
C SER A 40 8.37 2.42 10.76
N VAL A 41 8.57 3.72 10.49
CA VAL A 41 8.57 4.26 9.12
C VAL A 41 9.54 3.51 8.20
N GLU A 42 10.69 3.11 8.73
CA GLU A 42 11.69 2.36 7.96
C GLU A 42 11.22 0.93 7.64
N ASN A 43 10.40 0.31 8.50
CA ASN A 43 9.76 -0.96 8.18
C ASN A 43 8.72 -0.81 7.05
N TYR A 44 7.91 0.25 7.08
CA TYR A 44 6.99 0.56 5.97
C TYR A 44 7.75 0.75 4.65
N LYS A 45 8.78 1.59 4.64
CA LYS A 45 9.58 1.85 3.43
C LYS A 45 10.25 0.57 2.91
N ALA A 46 10.81 -0.26 3.79
CA ALA A 46 11.40 -1.54 3.41
C ALA A 46 10.35 -2.48 2.78
N SER A 47 9.18 -2.62 3.41
CA SER A 47 8.07 -3.43 2.88
C SER A 47 7.59 -2.92 1.52
N TRP A 48 7.40 -1.61 1.36
CA TRP A 48 7.03 -1.01 0.07
C TRP A 48 8.07 -1.27 -1.00
N ARG A 49 9.36 -1.12 -0.65
CA ARG A 49 10.47 -1.36 -1.57
C ARG A 49 10.48 -2.79 -2.07
N GLU A 50 10.42 -3.76 -1.16
CA GLU A 50 10.39 -5.19 -1.48
C GLU A 50 9.17 -5.55 -2.33
N SER A 51 8.00 -5.01 -1.97
CA SER A 51 6.78 -5.25 -2.71
C SER A 51 6.83 -4.69 -4.13
N ILE A 52 7.33 -3.46 -4.32
CA ILE A 52 7.47 -2.86 -5.65
C ILE A 52 8.52 -3.62 -6.48
N GLU A 53 9.63 -4.02 -5.86
CA GLU A 53 10.64 -4.84 -6.53
C GLU A 53 10.06 -6.15 -7.06
N PHE A 54 9.28 -6.86 -6.23
CA PHE A 54 8.57 -8.06 -6.65
C PHE A 54 7.62 -7.79 -7.81
N GLY A 55 6.80 -6.73 -7.73
CA GLY A 55 5.85 -6.35 -8.78
C GLY A 55 6.52 -6.00 -10.11
N LEU A 56 7.65 -5.28 -10.06
CA LEU A 56 8.46 -4.91 -11.22
C LEU A 56 9.11 -6.12 -11.89
N GLN A 57 9.64 -7.07 -11.10
CA GLN A 57 10.32 -8.26 -11.63
C GLN A 57 9.34 -9.25 -12.26
N ASN A 58 8.13 -9.38 -11.70
CA ASN A 58 7.15 -10.38 -12.12
C ASN A 58 6.04 -9.81 -13.02
N CYS A 59 6.08 -8.50 -13.34
CA CYS A 59 5.05 -7.79 -14.12
C CYS A 59 3.62 -8.09 -13.60
N ASN A 60 3.44 -8.03 -12.28
CA ASN A 60 2.21 -8.47 -11.64
C ASN A 60 1.56 -7.34 -10.82
N TYR A 61 1.70 -7.38 -9.50
CA TYR A 61 1.18 -6.36 -8.59
C TYR A 61 2.11 -6.14 -7.39
N ALA A 62 1.90 -5.03 -6.68
CA ALA A 62 2.58 -4.67 -5.44
C ALA A 62 1.59 -4.09 -4.43
N ALA A 63 1.56 -4.63 -3.21
CA ALA A 63 0.75 -4.14 -2.11
C ALA A 63 1.56 -3.23 -1.18
N LEU A 64 1.15 -1.98 -1.05
CA LEU A 64 1.77 -1.01 -0.15
C LEU A 64 0.89 -0.85 1.09
N ALA A 65 1.22 -1.57 2.17
CA ALA A 65 0.52 -1.40 3.44
C ALA A 65 0.70 0.01 4.00
N VAL A 66 -0.40 0.66 4.37
CA VAL A 66 -0.42 1.96 5.04
C VAL A 66 -1.00 1.88 6.45
N SER A 67 -1.16 0.65 6.94
CA SER A 67 -1.37 0.33 8.35
C SER A 67 -0.76 -1.03 8.65
N MET A 68 -0.10 -1.19 9.77
CA MET A 68 0.36 -2.50 10.22
C MET A 68 0.44 -2.56 11.73
N TYR A 69 0.03 -3.70 12.25
CA TYR A 69 -0.04 -4.04 13.66
C TYR A 69 0.43 -5.49 13.83
N GLU A 70 0.49 -5.98 15.06
CA GLU A 70 0.80 -7.38 15.34
C GLU A 70 -0.23 -8.29 14.63
N PRO A 71 0.17 -9.13 13.65
CA PRO A 71 -0.75 -9.90 12.81
C PRO A 71 -1.80 -10.70 13.58
N ASP A 72 -1.41 -11.32 14.69
CA ASP A 72 -2.29 -12.17 15.50
C ASP A 72 -3.44 -11.40 16.19
N TYR A 73 -3.35 -10.07 16.28
CA TYR A 73 -4.35 -9.21 16.93
C TYR A 73 -4.98 -8.20 15.96
N THR A 74 -4.75 -8.36 14.66
CA THR A 74 -5.18 -7.40 13.64
C THR A 74 -6.34 -7.96 12.83
N ASN A 75 -7.39 -7.18 12.65
CA ASN A 75 -8.55 -7.60 11.86
C ASN A 75 -8.36 -7.32 10.37
N PHE A 76 -7.75 -6.20 10.02
CA PHE A 76 -7.54 -5.79 8.64
C PHE A 76 -6.35 -4.84 8.49
N VAL A 77 -5.86 -4.74 7.26
CA VAL A 77 -4.78 -3.85 6.86
C VAL A 77 -5.22 -2.99 5.68
N PHE A 78 -5.06 -1.68 5.77
CA PHE A 78 -5.21 -0.78 4.64
C PHE A 78 -4.00 -0.88 3.71
N THR A 79 -4.25 -1.01 2.41
CA THR A 79 -3.23 -1.12 1.38
C THR A 79 -3.55 -0.24 0.18
N TRP A 80 -2.50 0.22 -0.48
CA TRP A 80 -2.56 0.71 -1.84
C TRP A 80 -1.94 -0.33 -2.76
N VAL A 81 -2.74 -0.91 -3.65
CA VAL A 81 -2.31 -1.97 -4.56
C VAL A 81 -2.02 -1.38 -5.93
N LEU A 82 -0.84 -1.66 -6.46
CA LEU A 82 -0.39 -1.30 -7.80
C LEU A 82 -0.52 -2.53 -8.68
N TYR A 83 -1.18 -2.40 -9.83
CA TYR A 83 -1.27 -3.42 -10.87
C TYR A 83 -0.48 -2.97 -12.09
N PHE A 84 0.49 -3.78 -12.50
CA PHE A 84 1.42 -3.46 -13.59
C PHE A 84 0.85 -3.97 -14.92
N GLU A 85 0.33 -3.07 -15.76
CA GLU A 85 -0.21 -3.40 -17.08
C GLU A 85 0.59 -2.69 -18.19
N GLY A 86 1.74 -3.28 -18.55
CA GLY A 86 2.63 -2.71 -19.55
C GLY A 86 3.32 -1.45 -19.04
N LYS A 87 2.93 -0.28 -19.56
CA LYS A 87 3.48 1.03 -19.13
C LYS A 87 2.58 1.76 -18.15
N ASP A 88 1.33 1.33 -18.06
CA ASP A 88 0.32 1.94 -17.20
C ASP A 88 0.22 1.15 -15.90
N ILE A 89 0.20 1.87 -14.79
CA ILE A 89 0.05 1.31 -13.45
C ILE A 89 -1.30 1.73 -12.91
N PHE A 90 -2.17 0.75 -12.64
CA PHE A 90 -3.45 1.01 -11.99
C PHE A 90 -3.29 0.88 -10.48
N VAL A 91 -3.87 1.81 -9.75
CA VAL A 91 -3.71 1.89 -8.29
C VAL A 91 -5.09 1.85 -7.65
N GLN A 92 -5.29 0.95 -6.70
CA GLN A 92 -6.54 0.82 -5.94
C GLN A 92 -6.28 0.88 -4.44
N ASN A 93 -7.16 1.54 -3.70
CA ASN A 93 -7.20 1.43 -2.25
C ASN A 93 -7.96 0.16 -1.89
N LYS A 94 -7.32 -0.75 -1.14
CA LYS A 94 -7.88 -2.06 -0.76
C LYS A 94 -7.71 -2.29 0.73
N ILE A 95 -8.75 -2.84 1.34
CA ILE A 95 -8.70 -3.36 2.71
C ILE A 95 -8.43 -4.85 2.61
N LEU A 96 -7.35 -5.30 3.24
CA LEU A 96 -7.05 -6.71 3.38
C LEU A 96 -7.63 -7.20 4.71
N PHE A 97 -8.69 -8.00 4.66
CA PHE A 97 -9.28 -8.61 5.85
C PHE A 97 -8.47 -9.86 6.24
N LEU A 98 -7.93 -9.88 7.46
CA LEU A 98 -6.95 -10.91 7.86
C LEU A 98 -7.60 -12.23 8.27
N ASP A 99 -8.90 -12.22 8.59
CA ASP A 99 -9.69 -13.44 8.77
C ASP A 99 -9.84 -14.25 7.46
N GLU A 100 -9.72 -13.59 6.32
CA GLU A 100 -9.65 -14.21 4.98
C GLU A 100 -8.22 -14.61 4.58
N CYS A 101 -7.21 -14.30 5.41
CA CYS A 101 -5.78 -14.51 5.16
C CYS A 101 -5.16 -15.42 6.24
N PRO A 102 -5.51 -16.72 6.30
CA PRO A 102 -5.03 -17.61 7.35
C PRO A 102 -3.49 -17.72 7.34
N GLY A 103 -2.86 -17.39 8.47
CA GLY A 103 -1.40 -17.38 8.60
C GLY A 103 -0.75 -16.16 7.94
N PHE A 104 -1.45 -15.01 7.91
CA PHE A 104 -0.94 -13.76 7.36
C PHE A 104 0.49 -13.46 7.82
N MET A 105 1.35 -13.17 6.84
CA MET A 105 2.73 -12.77 7.08
C MET A 105 2.98 -11.44 6.36
N PRO A 106 3.35 -10.35 7.07
CA PRO A 106 3.51 -9.03 6.45
C PRO A 106 4.57 -8.96 5.34
N ASP A 107 5.63 -9.75 5.43
CA ASP A 107 6.68 -9.89 4.40
C ASP A 107 6.19 -10.60 3.13
N LYS A 108 5.03 -11.26 3.20
CA LYS A 108 4.35 -11.92 2.08
C LYS A 108 3.07 -11.23 1.67
N ILE A 109 2.93 -9.93 1.94
CA ILE A 109 1.68 -9.19 1.70
C ILE A 109 1.14 -9.33 0.26
N ASN A 110 2.03 -9.47 -0.72
CA ASN A 110 1.64 -9.69 -2.12
C ASN A 110 0.91 -11.01 -2.35
N ASP A 111 1.16 -12.06 -1.56
CA ASP A 111 0.49 -13.36 -1.72
C ASP A 111 -1.03 -13.27 -1.44
N TYR A 112 -1.46 -12.22 -0.74
CA TYR A 112 -2.85 -11.99 -0.35
C TYR A 112 -3.57 -10.97 -1.24
N VAL A 113 -2.91 -10.44 -2.27
CA VAL A 113 -3.51 -9.54 -3.25
C VAL A 113 -4.15 -10.35 -4.38
N GLN A 114 -5.42 -10.06 -4.66
CA GLN A 114 -6.15 -10.65 -5.77
C GLN A 114 -5.84 -9.94 -7.10
N LYS A 115 -6.26 -10.54 -8.21
CA LYS A 115 -6.14 -9.91 -9.54
C LYS A 115 -6.96 -8.61 -9.58
N ARG A 116 -6.54 -7.70 -10.48
CA ARG A 116 -7.26 -6.45 -10.71
C ARG A 116 -8.69 -6.72 -11.19
N GLU A 117 -9.63 -6.14 -10.46
CA GLU A 117 -11.04 -6.05 -10.84
C GLU A 117 -11.44 -4.58 -10.85
N THR A 118 -12.33 -4.21 -11.77
CA THR A 118 -12.78 -2.81 -11.92
C THR A 118 -14.17 -2.57 -11.33
N HIS A 119 -14.90 -3.65 -11.01
CA HIS A 119 -16.22 -3.63 -10.42
C HIS A 119 -16.27 -4.68 -9.30
N ASP A 120 -17.01 -4.39 -8.23
CA ASP A 120 -17.27 -5.35 -7.15
C ASP A 120 -18.39 -6.35 -7.52
N GLU A 121 -18.71 -7.25 -6.58
CA GLU A 121 -19.74 -8.29 -6.75
C GLU A 121 -21.15 -7.71 -7.00
N ASP A 122 -21.40 -6.49 -6.55
CA ASP A 122 -22.65 -5.74 -6.78
C ASP A 122 -22.64 -4.97 -8.12
N GLY A 123 -21.55 -5.06 -8.89
CA GLY A 123 -21.36 -4.34 -10.16
C GLY A 123 -21.04 -2.86 -9.99
N ARG A 124 -20.64 -2.41 -8.80
CA ARG A 124 -20.24 -1.01 -8.55
C ARG A 124 -18.78 -0.82 -8.92
N LYS A 125 -18.46 0.32 -9.51
CA LYS A 125 -17.09 0.66 -9.92
C LYS A 125 -16.18 0.77 -8.69
N ILE A 126 -15.05 0.07 -8.73
CA ILE A 126 -13.99 0.19 -7.73
C ILE A 126 -13.23 1.50 -7.94
N SER A 127 -12.95 2.22 -6.85
CA SER A 127 -12.09 3.40 -6.87
C SER A 127 -10.70 3.04 -7.37
N GLU A 128 -10.30 3.65 -8.48
CA GLU A 128 -9.06 3.35 -9.17
C GLU A 128 -8.47 4.62 -9.77
N TRP A 129 -7.15 4.72 -9.66
CA TRP A 129 -6.33 5.76 -10.26
C TRP A 129 -5.29 5.10 -11.17
N SER A 130 -4.63 5.90 -12.00
CA SER A 130 -3.57 5.42 -12.86
C SER A 130 -2.37 6.36 -12.78
N THR A 131 -1.17 5.81 -12.94
CA THR A 131 0.07 6.55 -13.14
C THR A 131 0.98 5.78 -14.08
N ASP A 132 2.11 6.38 -14.47
CA ASP A 132 3.06 5.75 -15.37
C ASP A 132 4.11 4.91 -14.64
N LEU A 133 4.64 3.89 -15.32
CA LEU A 133 5.68 3.00 -14.77
C LEU A 133 6.93 3.77 -14.31
N LYS A 134 7.32 4.85 -15.00
CA LYS A 134 8.51 5.62 -14.61
C LYS A 134 8.29 6.32 -13.27
N SER A 135 7.11 6.88 -13.01
CA SER A 135 6.75 7.46 -11.71
C SER A 135 6.90 6.45 -10.56
N VAL A 136 6.51 5.19 -10.77
CA VAL A 136 6.68 4.12 -9.76
C VAL A 136 8.14 3.73 -9.56
N ILE A 137 8.91 3.64 -10.65
CA ILE A 137 10.36 3.37 -10.58
C ILE A 137 11.11 4.49 -9.84
N ASP A 138 10.75 5.75 -10.09
CA ASP A 138 11.33 6.90 -9.41
C ASP A 138 11.06 6.82 -7.89
N PHE A 139 9.84 6.46 -7.49
CA PHE A 139 9.51 6.21 -6.08
C PHE A 139 10.31 5.05 -5.48
N TYR A 140 10.34 3.88 -6.15
CA TYR A 140 11.14 2.72 -5.71
C TYR A 140 12.61 3.07 -5.47
N ASN A 141 13.19 3.91 -6.33
CA ASN A 141 14.58 4.35 -6.19
C ASN A 141 14.78 5.33 -5.03
N SER A 142 13.74 6.09 -4.65
CA SER A 142 13.77 7.01 -3.50
C SER A 142 13.64 6.30 -2.15
N LEU A 143 13.12 5.06 -2.12
CA LEU A 143 13.02 4.20 -0.92
C LEU A 143 14.37 3.54 -0.55
N LYS A 144 15.51 4.13 -0.91
CA LYS A 144 16.85 3.63 -0.60
C LYS A 144 17.40 4.24 0.69
#